data_AF-A0A8T4CB93-F1
#
_entry.id   AF-A0A8T4CB93-F1
#
_cell.length_a   1.000
_cell.length_b   1.000
_cell.length_c   1.000
_cell.angle_alpha   90.00
_cell.angle_beta   90.00
_cell.angle_gamma   90.00
#
_symmetry.space_group_name_H-M   'P 1'
#
loop_
_entity.id
_entity.type
_entity.pdbx_description
1 polymer ?
#
loop_
_entity_poly.entity_id
_entity_poly.type
_entity_poly.pdbx_seq_one_letter_code
_entity_poly.pdbx_strand_id
1 'polypeptide(L)'
;MEEPKEIKHILHRIRLLQGITRVYVLSNDEKKYVNTHEDENNLGVLEAVKRTYCVCAVHDSTWREPTQTIVKQENGEIIFPPVVFPEVPAHHVVSSSPGLEIHTYLAKRVRIEGDEATLLIGFDL
;
A
#
# COMPACT_ATOMS: atom_id res chain seq x y z
N MET A 1 19.02 12.12 6.02
CA MET A 1 18.71 11.26 7.18
C MET A 1 18.67 9.85 6.66
N GLU A 2 19.57 8.97 7.10
CA GLU A 2 19.65 7.61 6.57
C GLU A 2 18.50 6.76 7.12
N GLU A 3 17.83 6.00 6.26
CA GLU A 3 16.76 5.08 6.68
C GLU A 3 17.31 4.01 7.66
N PRO A 4 16.57 3.67 8.75
CA PRO A 4 16.97 2.61 9.66
C PRO A 4 17.30 1.30 8.94
N LYS A 5 18.20 0.49 9.52
CA LYS A 5 18.61 -0.78 8.89
C LYS A 5 17.44 -1.75 8.72
N GLU A 6 16.49 -1.77 9.65
CA GLU A 6 15.34 -2.67 9.55
C GLU A 6 14.42 -2.31 8.38
N ILE A 7 14.14 -1.03 8.13
CA ILE A 7 13.27 -0.63 7.01
C ILE A 7 13.90 -0.98 5.66
N LYS A 8 15.23 -0.83 5.51
CA LYS A 8 15.95 -1.23 4.30
C LYS A 8 15.80 -2.74 4.02
N HIS A 9 15.84 -3.56 5.07
CA HIS A 9 15.61 -5.01 4.96
C HIS A 9 14.18 -5.30 4.47
N ILE A 10 13.16 -4.64 5.06
CA ILE A 10 11.76 -4.83 4.64
C ILE A 10 11.55 -4.42 3.19
N LEU A 11 12.05 -3.25 2.77
CA LEU A 11 11.97 -2.78 1.38
C LEU A 11 12.63 -3.78 0.43
N HIS A 12 13.76 -4.35 0.81
CA HIS A 12 14.42 -5.39 0.02
C HIS A 12 13.54 -6.64 -0.12
N ARG A 13 12.91 -7.12 0.97
CA ARG A 13 11.99 -8.28 0.90
C ARG A 13 10.79 -8.02 0.00
N ILE A 14 10.17 -6.83 0.09
CA ILE A 14 9.03 -6.47 -0.77
C ILE A 14 9.44 -6.47 -2.25
N ARG A 15 10.64 -5.97 -2.60
CA ARG A 15 11.16 -5.99 -3.99
C ARG A 15 11.42 -7.39 -4.54
N LEU A 16 11.56 -8.39 -3.68
CA LEU A 16 11.78 -9.77 -4.10
C LEU A 16 10.47 -10.53 -4.35
N LEU A 17 9.31 -9.93 -4.04
CA LEU A 17 8.03 -10.55 -4.31
C LEU A 17 7.73 -10.52 -5.80
N GLN A 18 7.24 -11.65 -6.32
CA GLN A 18 6.82 -11.77 -7.71
C GLN A 18 5.78 -10.70 -8.05
N GLY A 19 5.96 -10.04 -9.19
CA GLY A 19 5.06 -9.01 -9.68
C GLY A 19 5.28 -7.62 -9.08
N ILE A 20 6.12 -7.45 -8.05
CA ILE A 20 6.50 -6.11 -7.56
C ILE A 20 7.60 -5.54 -8.43
N THR A 21 7.33 -4.43 -9.09
CA THR A 21 8.30 -3.77 -9.98
C THR A 21 9.08 -2.66 -9.26
N ARG A 22 8.40 -1.95 -8.33
CA ARG A 22 8.97 -0.81 -7.59
C ARG A 22 8.44 -0.75 -6.17
N VAL A 23 9.22 -0.19 -5.25
CA VAL A 23 8.75 0.17 -3.91
C VAL A 23 9.51 1.37 -3.36
N TYR A 24 8.78 2.27 -2.72
CA TYR A 24 9.32 3.44 -2.02
C TYR A 24 8.51 3.76 -0.77
N VAL A 25 9.18 4.40 0.20
CA VAL A 25 8.54 4.85 1.44
C VAL A 25 7.81 6.16 1.17
N LEU A 26 6.56 6.27 1.62
CA LEU A 26 5.83 7.52 1.59
C LEU A 26 6.39 8.49 2.65
N SER A 27 6.59 9.74 2.25
CA SER A 27 6.83 10.84 3.18
C SER A 27 5.59 11.15 4.03
N ASN A 28 5.78 11.90 5.12
CA ASN A 28 4.65 12.33 5.95
C ASN A 28 3.64 13.20 5.19
N ASP A 29 4.10 14.03 4.25
CA ASP A 29 3.22 14.85 3.42
C ASP A 29 2.40 13.99 2.45
N GLU A 30 2.99 12.94 1.89
CA GLU A 30 2.26 11.97 1.06
C GLU A 30 1.26 11.19 1.89
N LYS A 31 1.62 10.69 3.08
CA LYS A 31 0.70 10.01 3.99
C LYS A 31 -0.49 10.91 4.33
N LYS A 32 -0.22 12.20 4.60
CA LYS A 32 -1.27 13.20 4.86
C LYS A 32 -2.15 13.43 3.63
N TYR A 33 -1.56 13.56 2.44
CA TYR A 33 -2.33 13.72 1.21
C TYR A 33 -3.25 12.53 0.98
N VAL A 34 -2.74 11.31 1.07
CA VAL A 34 -3.51 10.07 0.94
C VAL A 34 -4.64 10.03 1.96
N ASN A 35 -4.35 10.27 3.24
CA ASN A 35 -5.37 10.23 4.29
C ASN A 35 -6.50 11.25 4.10
N THR A 36 -6.25 12.36 3.41
CA THR A 36 -7.24 13.44 3.20
C THR A 36 -8.06 13.24 1.92
N HIS A 37 -7.52 12.57 0.89
CA HIS A 37 -8.14 12.48 -0.44
C HIS A 37 -8.58 11.06 -0.81
N GLU A 38 -8.28 10.06 0.02
CA GLU A 38 -8.80 8.71 -0.17
C GLU A 38 -10.28 8.60 0.23
N ASP A 39 -10.98 7.66 -0.39
CA ASP A 39 -12.36 7.32 -0.03
C ASP A 39 -12.45 6.90 1.44
N GLU A 40 -13.41 7.45 2.18
CA GLU A 40 -13.64 7.13 3.60
C GLU A 40 -13.98 5.66 3.84
N ASN A 41 -14.50 4.97 2.82
CA ASN A 41 -14.80 3.54 2.84
C ASN A 41 -13.60 2.66 2.49
N ASN A 42 -12.48 3.23 2.04
CA ASN A 42 -11.23 2.50 1.85
C ASN A 42 -10.44 2.40 3.16
N LEU A 43 -11.05 1.73 4.14
CA LEU A 43 -10.50 1.54 5.48
C LEU A 43 -9.09 0.93 5.45
N GLY A 44 -8.81 0.08 4.46
CA GLY A 44 -7.49 -0.51 4.27
C GLY A 44 -6.39 0.51 3.99
N VAL A 45 -6.62 1.47 3.10
CA VAL A 45 -5.64 2.53 2.83
C VAL A 45 -5.51 3.48 4.01
N LEU A 46 -6.65 3.89 4.57
CA LEU A 46 -6.67 4.81 5.72
C LEU A 46 -5.93 4.22 6.93
N GLU A 47 -6.01 2.91 7.14
CA GLU A 47 -5.25 2.23 8.17
C GLU A 47 -3.76 2.13 7.81
N ALA A 48 -3.43 1.81 6.56
CA ALA A 48 -2.03 1.70 6.11
C ALA A 48 -1.25 3.00 6.31
N VAL A 49 -1.84 4.16 5.99
CA VAL A 49 -1.16 5.46 6.15
C VAL A 49 -1.04 5.94 7.59
N LYS A 50 -1.77 5.36 8.54
CA LYS A 50 -1.62 5.65 9.98
C LYS A 50 -0.43 4.94 10.61
N ARG A 51 0.06 3.86 10.00
CA ARG A 51 1.23 3.12 10.48
C ARG A 51 2.50 3.96 10.47
N THR A 52 3.49 3.55 11.25
CA THR A 52 4.78 4.26 11.35
C THR A 52 5.39 4.42 9.96
N TYR A 53 5.53 3.30 9.25
CA TYR A 53 5.96 3.27 7.85
C TYR A 53 4.77 2.91 6.97
N CYS A 54 4.66 3.61 5.83
CA CYS A 54 3.78 3.25 4.74
C CYS A 54 4.58 3.30 3.46
N VAL A 55 4.57 2.19 2.72
CA VAL A 55 5.28 2.09 1.44
C VAL A 55 4.26 1.98 0.32
N CYS A 56 4.58 2.60 -0.81
CA CYS A 56 3.87 2.38 -2.06
C CYS A 56 4.68 1.40 -2.88
N ALA A 57 4.07 0.25 -3.15
CA ALA A 57 4.57 -0.74 -4.08
C ALA A 57 3.84 -0.59 -5.42
N VAL A 58 4.55 -0.79 -6.52
CA VAL A 58 3.98 -0.91 -7.86
C VAL A 58 4.05 -2.37 -8.25
N HIS A 59 2.95 -2.91 -8.78
CA HIS A 59 2.88 -4.29 -9.21
C HIS A 59 2.28 -4.45 -10.60
N ASP A 60 2.65 -5.51 -11.30
CA ASP A 60 2.16 -5.86 -12.64
C ASP A 60 1.05 -6.95 -12.59
N SER A 61 0.63 -7.44 -13.76
CA SER A 61 -0.38 -8.50 -13.90
C SER A 61 0.05 -9.88 -13.40
N THR A 62 1.32 -10.08 -13.06
CA THR A 62 1.81 -11.33 -12.44
C THR A 62 1.65 -11.32 -10.92
N TRP A 63 1.19 -10.20 -10.35
CA TRP A 63 0.88 -10.08 -8.93
C TRP A 63 -0.17 -11.10 -8.51
N ARG A 64 0.03 -11.70 -7.34
CA ARG A 64 -0.85 -12.75 -6.82
C ARG A 64 -2.25 -12.23 -6.50
N GLU A 65 -3.20 -13.15 -6.47
CA GLU A 65 -4.52 -12.90 -5.92
C GLU A 65 -4.46 -12.50 -4.43
N PRO A 66 -5.42 -11.72 -3.92
CA PRO A 66 -5.52 -11.36 -2.52
C PRO A 66 -5.65 -12.59 -1.60
N THR A 67 -5.07 -12.51 -0.41
CA THR A 67 -5.18 -13.58 0.62
C THR A 67 -6.52 -13.58 1.33
N GLN A 68 -7.31 -12.52 1.20
CA GLN A 68 -8.54 -12.26 1.93
C GLN A 68 -9.52 -11.44 1.07
N THR A 69 -10.77 -11.33 1.53
CA THR A 69 -11.79 -10.49 0.89
C THR A 69 -11.38 -9.02 0.86
N ILE A 70 -11.32 -8.43 -0.34
CA ILE A 70 -10.89 -7.06 -0.58
C ILE A 70 -12.04 -6.05 -0.76
N VAL A 71 -13.27 -6.53 -0.90
CA VAL A 71 -14.49 -5.72 -0.99
C VAL A 71 -15.58 -6.37 -0.15
N LYS A 72 -16.22 -5.58 0.72
CA LYS A 72 -17.36 -5.99 1.54
C LYS A 72 -18.52 -5.04 1.34
N GLN A 73 -19.73 -5.55 1.51
CA GLN A 73 -20.92 -4.72 1.61
C GLN A 73 -21.42 -4.77 3.05
N GLU A 74 -21.44 -3.61 3.73
CA GLU A 74 -21.94 -3.49 5.09
C GLU A 74 -22.95 -2.33 5.13
N ASN A 75 -24.13 -2.56 5.70
CA ASN A 75 -25.20 -1.56 5.80
C ASN A 75 -25.61 -0.89 4.46
N GLY A 76 -25.38 -1.56 3.34
CA GLY A 76 -25.67 -1.04 1.99
C GLY A 76 -24.50 -0.26 1.37
N GLU A 77 -23.41 -0.04 2.09
CA GLU A 77 -22.20 0.65 1.64
C GLU A 77 -21.13 -0.36 1.21
N ILE A 78 -20.30 0.03 0.24
CA ILE A 78 -19.16 -0.78 -0.23
C ILE A 78 -17.93 -0.32 0.54
N ILE A 79 -17.30 -1.25 1.25
CA ILE A 79 -16.12 -1.02 2.09
C ILE A 79 -14.95 -1.84 1.55
N PHE A 80 -13.76 -1.24 1.56
CA PHE A 80 -12.50 -1.93 1.25
C PHE A 80 -11.73 -2.15 2.55
N PRO A 81 -11.85 -3.35 3.17
CA PRO A 81 -11.22 -3.62 4.45
C PRO A 81 -9.69 -3.70 4.34
N PRO A 82 -8.96 -3.50 5.44
CA PRO A 82 -7.53 -3.78 5.49
C PRO A 82 -7.24 -5.25 5.20
N VAL A 83 -6.22 -5.51 4.36
CA VAL A 83 -5.78 -6.86 4.00
C VAL A 83 -4.43 -7.14 4.65
N VAL A 84 -4.32 -8.28 5.34
CA VAL A 84 -3.04 -8.69 5.94
C VAL A 84 -2.00 -8.98 4.85
N PHE A 85 -0.77 -8.52 5.06
CA PHE A 85 0.35 -8.73 4.14
C PHE A 85 1.49 -9.53 4.82
N PRO A 86 1.36 -10.87 4.90
CA PRO A 86 2.23 -11.73 5.73
C PRO A 86 3.69 -11.79 5.25
N GLU A 87 3.98 -11.37 4.02
CA GLU A 87 5.32 -11.38 3.45
C GLU A 87 6.28 -10.40 4.13
N VAL A 88 5.74 -9.38 4.81
CA VAL A 88 6.51 -8.37 5.55
C VAL A 88 6.68 -8.81 7.01
N PRO A 89 7.92 -9.00 7.51
CA PRO A 89 8.19 -9.45 8.87
C PRO A 89 8.16 -8.27 9.85
N ALA A 90 6.99 -7.67 10.04
CA ALA A 90 6.81 -6.49 10.89
C ALA A 90 5.50 -6.57 11.69
N HIS A 91 5.22 -5.54 12.49
CA HIS A 91 4.02 -5.46 13.30
C HIS A 91 2.89 -4.71 12.56
N HIS A 92 1.65 -5.10 12.84
CA HIS A 92 0.42 -4.48 12.32
C HIS A 92 0.39 -4.25 10.80
N VAL A 93 0.92 -5.22 10.05
CA VAL A 93 1.05 -5.10 8.60
C VAL A 93 -0.32 -5.16 7.93
N VAL A 94 -0.66 -4.10 7.23
CA VAL A 94 -1.89 -3.97 6.44
C VAL A 94 -1.56 -3.48 5.05
N SER A 95 -2.36 -3.90 4.08
CA SER A 95 -2.27 -3.46 2.70
C SER A 95 -3.63 -3.19 2.11
N SER A 96 -3.68 -2.28 1.14
CA SER A 96 -4.86 -2.02 0.33
C SER A 96 -4.47 -1.29 -0.95
N SER A 97 -5.25 -1.51 -2.00
CA SER A 97 -5.15 -0.74 -3.23
C SER A 97 -5.84 0.62 -3.03
N PRO A 98 -5.19 1.73 -3.40
CA PRO A 98 -5.80 3.04 -3.30
C PRO A 98 -6.87 3.28 -4.36
N GLY A 99 -7.74 4.25 -4.10
CA GLY A 99 -8.68 4.77 -5.08
C GLY A 99 -7.98 5.42 -6.27
N LEU A 100 -8.73 5.65 -7.35
CA LEU A 100 -8.16 6.14 -8.62
C LEU A 100 -7.41 7.46 -8.48
N GLU A 101 -7.90 8.38 -7.65
CA GLU A 101 -7.24 9.67 -7.41
C GLU A 101 -5.85 9.47 -6.79
N ILE A 102 -5.77 8.71 -5.71
CA ILE A 102 -4.52 8.44 -5.00
C ILE A 102 -3.58 7.61 -5.87
N HIS A 103 -4.09 6.59 -6.57
CA HIS A 103 -3.32 5.85 -7.56
C HIS A 103 -2.68 6.80 -8.58
N THR A 104 -3.46 7.70 -9.18
CA THR A 104 -2.97 8.67 -10.18
C THR A 104 -1.93 9.63 -9.59
N TYR A 105 -2.14 10.08 -8.35
CA TYR A 105 -1.19 10.94 -7.63
C TYR A 105 0.16 10.25 -7.44
N LEU A 106 0.15 9.01 -6.93
CA LEU A 106 1.37 8.22 -6.69
C LEU A 106 2.02 7.79 -8.01
N ALA A 107 1.23 7.45 -9.02
CA ALA A 107 1.69 7.00 -10.33
C ALA A 107 2.59 8.03 -11.02
N LYS A 108 2.26 9.32 -10.90
CA LYS A 108 3.06 10.42 -11.46
C LYS A 108 4.47 10.48 -10.86
N ARG A 109 4.63 10.03 -9.60
CA ARG A 109 5.91 10.04 -8.89
C ARG A 109 6.82 8.89 -9.32
N VAL A 110 6.25 7.73 -9.60
CA VAL A 110 7.02 6.51 -9.92
C VAL A 110 7.00 6.10 -11.39
N ARG A 111 6.30 6.86 -12.24
CA ARG A 111 6.16 6.59 -13.68
C ARG A 111 5.68 5.17 -13.94
N ILE A 112 4.45 4.89 -13.53
CA ILE A 112 3.77 3.62 -13.81
C ILE A 112 3.66 3.42 -15.32
N GLU A 113 3.88 2.19 -15.78
CA GLU A 113 3.87 1.81 -17.19
C GLU A 113 2.89 0.66 -17.43
N GLY A 114 2.20 0.68 -18.57
CA GLY A 114 1.36 -0.46 -19.00
C GLY A 114 0.20 -0.77 -18.05
N ASP A 115 0.16 -2.02 -17.58
CA ASP A 115 -0.88 -2.64 -16.75
C ASP A 115 -0.56 -2.58 -15.25
N GLU A 116 0.44 -1.80 -14.85
CA GLU A 116 0.85 -1.69 -13.47
C GLU A 116 -0.15 -0.93 -12.59
N ALA A 117 -0.23 -1.33 -11.32
CA ALA A 117 -1.06 -0.71 -10.31
C ALA A 117 -0.29 -0.47 -9.01
N THR A 118 -0.83 0.42 -8.16
CA THR A 118 -0.24 0.76 -6.85
C THR A 118 -0.89 -0.05 -5.73
N LEU A 119 -0.08 -0.46 -4.76
CA LEU A 119 -0.50 -1.07 -3.51
C LEU A 119 0.16 -0.32 -2.35
N LEU A 120 -0.62 0.10 -1.35
CA LEU A 120 -0.09 0.68 -0.13
C LEU A 120 0.07 -0.40 0.93
N ILE A 121 1.22 -0.41 1.61
CA ILE A 121 1.53 -1.36 2.67
C ILE A 121 2.02 -0.58 3.90
N GLY A 122 1.23 -0.59 4.96
CA GLY A 122 1.53 0.06 6.24
C GLY A 122 2.00 -0.94 7.28
N PHE A 123 3.01 -0.60 8.08
CA PHE A 123 3.52 -1.44 9.17
C PHE A 123 4.31 -0.64 10.23
N ASP A 124 4.51 -1.28 11.38
CA ASP A 124 5.31 -0.79 12.50
C ASP A 124 6.54 -1.70 12.72
N LEU A 125 7.67 -1.11 13.10
CA LEU A 125 8.92 -1.82 13.43
C LEU A 125 9.03 -2.08 14.94
#